data_AF-A0A8B3NK00-F1
#
_entry.id   AF-A0A8B3NK00-F1
#
_cell.length_a   1.000
_cell.length_b   1.000
_cell.length_c   1.000
_cell.angle_alpha   90.00
_cell.angle_beta   90.00
_cell.angle_gamma   90.00
#
_symmetry.space_group_name_H-M   'P 1'
#
loop_
_entity.id
_entity.type
_entity.pdbx_description
1 polymer ?
#
loop_
_entity_poly.entity_id
_entity_poly.type
_entity_poly.pdbx_seq_one_letter_code
_entity_poly.pdbx_strand_id
1 'polypeptide(L)'
;VRQGSWQTFKDYSAQIDSETARAQSIRGLFKIRLAEETGRKKVALDEVMSAADIVKRFSTGAMSFGSISREAHTTLARAMNTIGGKSNTGEGGEEADRYLPLPDGGKNPERSAIKQVASGRFGVTAEYLVNSDVMQIKVAQGAKPGEGGQLPGHKVDATIAKVRHSTPGVGLISPPPHHDIYSIEDLAQLIYDLKNVNPAADVSVKLVSEVGVGTVAAGVAKARADHITISGYDGGTGASPLTSLKHAGSPWEMGLAETHQTLVLNGLRSRVALQVDGGLRTGRDVVIGALLGADEFGFSTAPLIAAGCIMMRKCHLNTCPVGVATQDPVLRKRFKGTPEHVINFFFYVAEEVRALLAEMGYTHLDQIIGDTELLEKRAL
;
A
#
# COMPACT_ATOMS: atom_id res chain seq x y z
N VAL A 1 10.74 -4.81 16.12
CA VAL A 1 9.47 -4.10 16.44
C VAL A 1 8.90 -4.41 17.84
N ARG A 2 8.76 -5.68 18.26
CA ARG A 2 8.19 -6.01 19.59
C ARG A 2 9.07 -5.62 20.77
N GLN A 3 10.39 -5.72 20.60
CA GLN A 3 11.37 -5.35 21.64
C GLN A 3 11.69 -3.85 21.67
N GLY A 4 11.09 -3.03 20.79
CA GLY A 4 11.42 -1.59 20.72
C GLY A 4 12.87 -1.28 20.30
N SER A 5 13.61 -2.25 19.73
CA SER A 5 15.02 -2.09 19.39
C SER A 5 15.24 -1.60 17.95
N TRP A 6 15.84 -0.41 17.82
CA TRP A 6 16.34 0.14 16.56
C TRP A 6 17.47 -0.70 15.96
N GLN A 7 18.41 -1.17 16.79
CA GLN A 7 19.54 -1.97 16.31
C GLN A 7 19.07 -3.25 15.63
N THR A 8 18.07 -3.94 16.20
CA THR A 8 17.49 -5.14 15.61
C THR A 8 16.78 -4.85 14.28
N PHE A 9 16.22 -3.65 14.10
CA PHE A 9 15.67 -3.24 12.80
C PHE A 9 16.78 -3.03 11.76
N LYS A 10 17.89 -2.39 12.12
CA LYS A 10 19.05 -2.23 11.21
C LYS A 10 19.63 -3.57 10.78
N ASP A 11 19.73 -4.53 11.70
CA ASP A 11 20.20 -5.87 11.37
C ASP A 11 19.23 -6.56 10.39
N TYR A 12 17.92 -6.38 10.59
CA TYR A 12 16.87 -6.84 9.68
C TYR A 12 16.96 -6.17 8.30
N SER A 13 17.06 -4.85 8.22
CA SER A 13 17.08 -4.14 6.94
C SER A 13 18.34 -4.47 6.14
N ALA A 14 19.50 -4.54 6.80
CA ALA A 14 20.76 -4.97 6.18
C ALA A 14 20.69 -6.40 5.63
N GLN A 15 20.04 -7.33 6.35
CA GLN A 15 19.80 -8.68 5.85
C GLN A 15 18.91 -8.67 4.60
N ILE A 16 17.78 -7.96 4.64
CA ILE A 16 16.84 -7.87 3.52
C ILE A 16 17.48 -7.24 2.28
N ASP A 17 18.25 -6.16 2.45
CA ASP A 17 18.91 -5.47 1.35
C ASP A 17 20.03 -6.33 0.73
N SER A 18 20.76 -7.09 1.56
CA SER A 18 21.76 -8.06 1.11
C SER A 18 21.13 -9.22 0.31
N GLU A 19 20.02 -9.79 0.80
CA GLU A 19 19.26 -10.82 0.07
C GLU A 19 18.71 -10.29 -1.26
N THR A 20 18.16 -9.08 -1.25
CA THR A 20 17.60 -8.41 -2.43
C THR A 20 18.66 -8.17 -3.51
N ALA A 21 19.89 -7.83 -3.10
CA ALA A 21 21.05 -7.72 -4.00
C ALA A 21 21.51 -9.09 -4.52
N ARG A 22 21.61 -10.11 -3.66
CA ARG A 22 21.98 -11.48 -4.07
C ARG A 22 20.98 -12.10 -5.05
N ALA A 23 19.69 -11.81 -4.87
CA ALA A 23 18.63 -12.26 -5.76
C ALA A 23 18.60 -11.49 -7.09
N GLN A 24 19.44 -10.46 -7.27
CA GLN A 24 19.50 -9.62 -8.47
C GLN A 24 18.14 -9.06 -8.90
N SER A 25 17.27 -8.76 -7.93
CA SER A 25 16.09 -7.94 -8.20
C SER A 25 16.51 -6.57 -8.76
N ILE A 26 15.65 -5.91 -9.54
CA ILE A 26 16.00 -4.64 -10.19
C ILE A 26 16.53 -3.61 -9.17
N ARG A 27 15.79 -3.36 -8.08
CA ARG A 27 16.27 -2.47 -7.01
C ARG A 27 17.50 -2.96 -6.24
N GLY A 28 17.77 -4.25 -6.23
CA GLY A 28 18.98 -4.85 -5.65
C GLY A 28 20.24 -4.56 -6.48
N LEU A 29 20.06 -4.31 -7.78
CA LEU A 29 21.14 -3.93 -8.71
C LEU A 29 21.46 -2.44 -8.65
N PHE A 30 20.68 -1.62 -7.94
CA PHE A 30 20.99 -0.21 -7.75
C PHE A 30 21.96 0.00 -6.59
N LYS A 31 22.86 0.96 -6.77
CA LYS A 31 23.62 1.63 -5.71
C LYS A 31 23.11 3.07 -5.64
N ILE A 32 22.76 3.51 -4.44
CA ILE A 32 22.42 4.92 -4.20
C ILE A 32 23.73 5.68 -4.06
N ARG A 33 23.91 6.74 -4.84
CA ARG A 33 25.08 7.61 -4.77
C ARG A 33 25.02 8.45 -3.51
N LEU A 34 26.13 8.50 -2.78
CA LEU A 34 26.24 9.29 -1.56
C LEU A 34 26.69 10.72 -1.85
N ALA A 35 26.67 11.58 -0.81
CA ALA A 35 27.00 13.00 -0.96
C ALA A 35 28.36 13.23 -1.63
N GLU A 36 29.38 12.45 -1.23
CA GLU A 36 30.75 12.54 -1.78
C GLU A 36 30.82 12.26 -3.28
N GLU A 37 29.96 11.37 -3.78
CA GLU A 37 29.93 10.93 -5.18
C GLU A 37 29.17 11.92 -6.09
N THR A 38 28.45 12.85 -5.48
CA THR A 38 27.62 13.86 -6.15
C THR A 38 28.14 15.29 -5.92
N GLY A 39 29.31 15.44 -5.29
CA GLY A 39 29.89 16.74 -4.95
C GLY A 39 29.14 17.49 -3.85
N ARG A 40 28.23 16.82 -3.13
CA ARG A 40 27.51 17.37 -1.98
C ARG A 40 28.28 17.10 -0.68
N LYS A 41 27.89 17.78 0.39
CA LYS A 41 28.32 17.45 1.76
C LYS A 41 27.19 16.69 2.45
N LYS A 42 27.55 15.72 3.28
CA LYS A 42 26.60 15.09 4.21
C LYS A 42 25.99 16.17 5.10
N VAL A 43 24.72 15.99 5.44
CA VAL A 43 24.00 16.88 6.37
C VAL A 43 23.87 16.19 7.71
N ALA A 44 23.72 16.96 8.79
CA ALA A 44 23.48 16.37 10.10
C ALA A 44 22.10 15.71 10.12
N LEU A 45 21.96 14.57 10.82
CA LEU A 45 20.67 13.87 10.89
C LEU A 45 19.55 14.76 11.46
N ASP A 46 19.89 15.65 12.39
CA ASP A 46 18.96 16.60 13.00
C ASP A 46 18.46 17.69 12.03
N GLU A 47 19.15 17.92 10.92
CA GLU A 47 18.71 18.83 9.86
C GLU A 47 17.75 18.15 8.87
N VAL A 48 17.67 16.82 8.89
CA VAL A 48 16.74 16.04 8.05
C VAL A 48 15.34 16.08 8.66
N MET A 49 14.34 16.24 7.79
CA MET A 49 12.91 16.20 8.11
C MET A 49 12.58 15.08 9.09
N SER A 50 11.61 15.34 9.97
CA SER A 50 11.31 14.43 11.07
C SER A 50 10.76 13.09 10.56
N ALA A 51 10.98 12.01 11.32
CA ALA A 51 10.38 10.72 11.00
C ALA A 51 8.85 10.80 11.02
N ALA A 52 8.29 11.65 11.90
CA ALA A 52 6.86 11.94 11.97
C ALA A 52 6.28 12.57 10.69
N ASP A 53 7.09 13.32 9.92
CA ASP A 53 6.67 13.85 8.63
C ASP A 53 6.82 12.83 7.50
N ILE A 54 7.83 11.97 7.57
CA ILE A 54 8.04 10.90 6.59
C ILE A 54 6.90 9.86 6.66
N VAL A 55 6.49 9.43 7.87
CA VAL A 55 5.43 8.42 8.02
C VAL A 55 4.07 8.85 7.47
N LYS A 56 3.82 10.15 7.28
CA LYS A 56 2.62 10.67 6.60
C LYS A 56 2.55 10.27 5.13
N ARG A 57 3.69 9.96 4.50
CA ARG A 57 3.79 9.43 3.13
C ARG A 57 3.61 7.92 3.07
N PHE A 58 3.43 7.26 4.22
CA PHE A 58 3.26 5.82 4.29
C PHE A 58 1.79 5.45 4.43
N SER A 59 1.41 4.40 3.71
CA SER A 59 0.11 3.77 3.87
C SER A 59 0.23 2.26 4.04
N THR A 60 -0.72 1.67 4.77
CA THR A 60 -0.90 0.22 4.69
C THR A 60 -1.71 -0.11 3.45
N GLY A 61 -1.23 -1.04 2.64
CA GLY A 61 -1.91 -1.43 1.40
C GLY A 61 -3.28 -2.08 1.64
N ALA A 62 -4.05 -2.15 0.55
CA ALA A 62 -5.43 -2.63 0.54
C ALA A 62 -5.55 -4.12 0.91
N MET A 63 -6.01 -4.42 2.13
CA MET A 63 -6.18 -5.79 2.62
C MET A 63 -7.58 -5.94 3.21
N SER A 64 -8.44 -6.70 2.53
CA SER A 64 -9.87 -6.72 2.84
C SER A 64 -10.18 -7.32 4.21
N PHE A 65 -11.14 -6.72 4.92
CA PHE A 65 -11.86 -7.41 5.99
C PHE A 65 -12.53 -8.67 5.39
N GLY A 66 -12.22 -9.82 5.97
CA GLY A 66 -12.51 -11.14 5.40
C GLY A 66 -11.24 -11.87 4.97
N SER A 67 -10.34 -11.21 4.23
CA SER A 67 -9.00 -11.75 3.97
C SER A 67 -8.19 -11.79 5.27
N ILE A 68 -8.18 -10.67 5.99
CA ILE A 68 -7.64 -10.55 7.34
C ILE A 68 -8.76 -10.44 8.38
N SER A 69 -8.45 -10.79 9.61
CA SER A 69 -9.35 -10.68 10.76
C SER A 69 -9.67 -9.22 11.09
N ARG A 70 -10.78 -8.99 11.79
CA ARG A 70 -11.13 -7.64 12.28
C ARG A 70 -10.01 -7.08 13.14
N GLU A 71 -9.42 -7.91 14.01
CA GLU A 71 -8.35 -7.52 14.92
C GLU A 71 -7.11 -7.02 14.18
N ALA A 72 -6.69 -7.72 13.12
CA ALA A 72 -5.56 -7.28 12.30
C ALA A 72 -5.92 -6.00 11.52
N HIS A 73 -7.12 -5.93 10.96
CA HIS A 73 -7.58 -4.79 10.15
C HIS A 73 -7.68 -3.49 10.97
N THR A 74 -8.31 -3.54 12.14
CA THR A 74 -8.43 -2.37 13.03
C THR A 74 -7.10 -2.02 13.70
N THR A 75 -6.22 -3.00 13.97
CA THR A 75 -4.86 -2.72 14.45
C THR A 75 -4.07 -1.86 13.47
N LEU A 76 -4.14 -2.16 12.18
CA LEU A 76 -3.50 -1.35 11.14
C LEU A 76 -4.12 0.05 11.07
N ALA A 77 -5.45 0.16 11.10
CA ALA A 77 -6.13 1.45 11.06
C ALA A 77 -5.74 2.35 12.25
N ARG A 78 -5.79 1.80 13.47
CA ARG A 78 -5.38 2.51 14.70
C ARG A 78 -3.94 2.98 14.63
N ALA A 79 -3.02 2.12 14.16
CA ALA A 79 -1.62 2.48 13.99
C ALA A 79 -1.43 3.63 13.02
N MET A 80 -2.02 3.54 11.81
CA MET A 80 -1.85 4.56 10.78
C MET A 80 -2.48 5.90 11.17
N ASN A 81 -3.69 5.87 11.74
CA ASN A 81 -4.35 7.08 12.23
C ASN A 81 -3.57 7.75 13.37
N THR A 82 -2.87 6.97 14.21
CA THR A 82 -2.02 7.50 15.29
C THR A 82 -0.81 8.27 14.76
N ILE A 83 -0.20 7.80 13.65
CA ILE A 83 1.03 8.38 13.09
C ILE A 83 0.77 9.38 11.96
N GLY A 84 -0.49 9.65 11.63
CA GLY A 84 -0.87 10.53 10.52
C GLY A 84 -0.63 9.94 9.11
N GLY A 85 -0.31 8.64 9.02
CA GLY A 85 -0.33 7.91 7.76
C GLY A 85 -1.73 7.38 7.45
N LYS A 86 -1.87 6.55 6.41
CA LYS A 86 -3.20 6.12 5.91
C LYS A 86 -3.35 4.60 5.93
N SER A 87 -4.45 4.07 6.45
CA SER A 87 -4.82 2.66 6.24
C SER A 87 -5.87 2.50 5.15
N ASN A 88 -5.92 1.33 4.53
CA ASN A 88 -6.81 1.03 3.39
C ASN A 88 -7.72 -0.16 3.69
N THR A 89 -9.03 0.00 3.44
CA THR A 89 -10.04 -1.02 3.71
C THR A 89 -9.85 -2.31 2.93
N GLY A 90 -9.28 -2.22 1.73
CA GLY A 90 -9.38 -3.27 0.73
C GLY A 90 -10.81 -3.47 0.23
N GLU A 91 -10.99 -4.52 -0.57
CA GLU A 91 -12.22 -4.79 -1.34
C GLU A 91 -13.38 -5.33 -0.50
N GLY A 92 -13.29 -5.29 0.82
CA GLY A 92 -14.17 -6.05 1.71
C GLY A 92 -15.31 -5.27 2.35
N GLY A 93 -15.40 -3.97 2.08
CA GLY A 93 -16.18 -3.05 2.91
C GLY A 93 -15.49 -2.77 4.25
N GLU A 94 -16.17 -2.00 5.10
CA GLU A 94 -15.74 -1.70 6.47
C GLU A 94 -16.99 -1.61 7.36
N GLU A 95 -16.90 -2.10 8.59
CA GLU A 95 -18.06 -2.12 9.49
C GLU A 95 -18.41 -0.70 9.94
N ALA A 96 -19.68 -0.32 9.82
CA ALA A 96 -20.13 1.07 10.03
C ALA A 96 -19.95 1.57 11.46
N ASP A 97 -19.80 0.68 12.44
CA ASP A 97 -19.48 1.08 13.82
C ASP A 97 -18.13 1.82 13.92
N ARG A 98 -17.22 1.58 12.96
CA ARG A 98 -15.94 2.28 12.85
C ARG A 98 -16.08 3.73 12.39
N TYR A 99 -17.27 4.18 11.99
CA TYR A 99 -17.54 5.57 11.58
C TYR A 99 -18.11 6.40 12.72
N LEU A 100 -18.69 5.74 13.72
CA LEU A 100 -19.33 6.41 14.85
C LEU A 100 -18.28 7.13 15.69
N PRO A 101 -18.51 8.40 16.07
CA PRO A 101 -17.61 9.11 16.96
C PRO A 101 -17.50 8.40 18.31
N LEU A 102 -16.34 8.58 18.96
CA LEU A 102 -16.15 8.13 20.34
C LEU A 102 -17.01 8.96 21.30
N PRO A 103 -17.25 8.49 22.55
CA PRO A 103 -18.07 9.21 23.52
C PRO A 103 -17.60 10.64 23.84
N ASP A 104 -16.31 10.94 23.64
CA ASP A 104 -15.70 12.26 23.81
C ASP A 104 -15.84 13.17 22.56
N GLY A 105 -16.52 12.69 21.52
CA GLY A 105 -16.66 13.37 20.23
C GLY A 105 -15.48 13.19 19.27
N GLY A 106 -14.45 12.45 19.69
CA GLY A 106 -13.28 12.16 18.86
C GLY A 106 -13.60 11.25 17.67
N LYS A 107 -12.79 11.34 16.61
CA LYS A 107 -12.87 10.41 15.48
C LYS A 107 -12.51 9.00 15.94
N ASN A 108 -13.26 8.00 15.48
CA ASN A 108 -12.94 6.61 15.78
C ASN A 108 -11.61 6.21 15.13
N PRO A 109 -10.60 5.79 15.91
CA PRO A 109 -9.26 5.46 15.39
C PRO A 109 -9.27 4.18 14.56
N GLU A 110 -10.36 3.40 14.56
CA GLU A 110 -10.50 2.23 13.71
C GLU A 110 -10.95 2.60 12.29
N ARG A 111 -11.40 3.82 12.00
CA ARG A 111 -11.82 4.21 10.64
C ARG A 111 -10.64 4.22 9.66
N SER A 112 -10.68 3.43 8.59
CA SER A 112 -9.62 3.50 7.57
C SER A 112 -9.70 4.77 6.71
N ALA A 113 -8.57 5.42 6.45
CA ALA A 113 -8.54 6.65 5.64
C ALA A 113 -8.85 6.42 4.16
N ILE A 114 -8.33 5.32 3.61
CA ILE A 114 -8.54 4.95 2.22
C ILE A 114 -9.66 3.91 2.14
N LYS A 115 -10.69 4.23 1.36
CA LYS A 115 -11.83 3.35 1.08
C LYS A 115 -11.69 2.83 -0.35
N GLN A 116 -11.53 1.53 -0.52
CA GLN A 116 -11.40 0.94 -1.84
C GLN A 116 -12.77 0.73 -2.52
N VAL A 117 -12.83 1.00 -3.81
CA VAL A 117 -13.94 0.71 -4.74
C VAL A 117 -13.40 -0.28 -5.77
N ALA A 118 -13.83 -1.54 -5.67
CA ALA A 118 -13.37 -2.63 -6.54
C ALA A 118 -14.55 -3.25 -7.30
N SER A 119 -14.28 -4.11 -8.28
CA SER A 119 -15.27 -4.66 -9.22
C SER A 119 -16.52 -5.26 -8.56
N GLY A 120 -16.38 -5.96 -7.44
CA GLY A 120 -17.52 -6.55 -6.72
C GLY A 120 -18.39 -5.55 -5.93
N ARG A 121 -17.95 -4.29 -5.78
CA ARG A 121 -18.62 -3.23 -4.99
C ARG A 121 -19.05 -3.66 -3.58
N PHE A 122 -18.38 -4.65 -3.00
CA PHE A 122 -18.72 -5.16 -1.67
C PHE A 122 -18.58 -4.06 -0.61
N GLY A 123 -19.67 -3.81 0.12
CA GLY A 123 -19.74 -2.80 1.18
C GLY A 123 -19.58 -1.36 0.69
N VAL A 124 -19.67 -1.10 -0.62
CA VAL A 124 -19.61 0.27 -1.17
C VAL A 124 -21.00 0.89 -1.05
N THR A 125 -21.18 1.74 -0.06
CA THR A 125 -22.40 2.52 0.20
C THR A 125 -22.06 4.02 0.26
N ALA A 126 -23.07 4.89 0.19
CA ALA A 126 -22.86 6.33 0.38
C ALA A 126 -22.19 6.61 1.73
N GLU A 127 -22.65 5.98 2.82
CA GLU A 127 -22.06 6.11 4.16
C GLU A 127 -20.59 5.67 4.20
N TYR A 128 -20.24 4.58 3.53
CA TYR A 128 -18.85 4.12 3.40
C TYR A 128 -17.97 5.14 2.68
N LEU A 129 -18.47 5.72 1.58
CA LEU A 129 -17.72 6.67 0.74
C LEU A 129 -17.52 8.04 1.42
N VAL A 130 -18.54 8.58 2.09
CA VAL A 130 -18.42 9.87 2.82
C VAL A 130 -17.50 9.78 4.03
N ASN A 131 -17.20 8.57 4.52
CA ASN A 131 -16.25 8.32 5.59
C ASN A 131 -14.82 8.00 5.08
N SER A 132 -14.45 8.49 3.90
CA SER A 132 -13.11 8.39 3.32
C SER A 132 -12.37 9.72 3.34
N ASP A 133 -11.05 9.67 3.46
CA ASP A 133 -10.17 10.77 3.04
C ASP A 133 -9.70 10.55 1.59
N VAL A 134 -9.62 9.28 1.16
CA VAL A 134 -9.28 8.89 -0.21
C VAL A 134 -10.18 7.73 -0.65
N MET A 135 -10.76 7.83 -1.85
CA MET A 135 -11.48 6.74 -2.50
C MET A 135 -10.57 6.10 -3.56
N GLN A 136 -10.20 4.84 -3.37
CA GLN A 136 -9.29 4.15 -4.29
C GLN A 136 -10.05 3.22 -5.24
N ILE A 137 -10.10 3.57 -6.52
CA ILE A 137 -10.55 2.67 -7.60
C ILE A 137 -9.49 1.60 -7.81
N LYS A 138 -9.84 0.34 -7.55
CA LYS A 138 -8.93 -0.80 -7.72
C LYS A 138 -9.15 -1.44 -9.08
N VAL A 139 -8.43 -0.95 -10.09
CA VAL A 139 -8.41 -1.58 -11.42
C VAL A 139 -7.76 -2.96 -11.34
N ALA A 140 -6.61 -3.06 -10.64
CA ALA A 140 -5.87 -4.31 -10.53
C ALA A 140 -5.04 -4.42 -9.23
N GLN A 141 -4.43 -5.59 -9.01
CA GLN A 141 -3.42 -5.82 -7.96
C GLN A 141 -2.29 -6.70 -8.48
N GLY A 142 -1.06 -6.48 -8.00
CA GLY A 142 0.12 -7.16 -8.53
C GLY A 142 0.09 -8.69 -8.47
N ALA A 143 -0.55 -9.25 -7.44
CA ALA A 143 -0.64 -10.70 -7.26
C ALA A 143 -1.50 -11.44 -8.30
N LYS A 144 -2.42 -10.72 -8.96
CA LYS A 144 -3.37 -11.25 -9.96
C LYS A 144 -3.98 -10.11 -10.78
N PRO A 145 -3.20 -9.51 -11.71
CA PRO A 145 -3.59 -8.27 -12.38
C PRO A 145 -4.83 -8.42 -13.26
N GLY A 146 -4.97 -9.55 -13.97
CA GLY A 146 -6.09 -9.81 -14.89
C GLY A 146 -7.34 -10.41 -14.23
N GLU A 147 -7.45 -10.39 -12.90
CA GLU A 147 -8.52 -11.09 -12.17
C GLU A 147 -9.09 -10.28 -11.01
N GLY A 148 -10.28 -10.68 -10.54
CA GLY A 148 -10.95 -10.10 -9.40
C GLY A 148 -10.47 -10.62 -8.03
N GLY A 149 -10.95 -9.94 -6.97
CA GLY A 149 -10.81 -10.39 -5.59
C GLY A 149 -11.42 -11.78 -5.38
N GLN A 150 -10.80 -12.56 -4.47
CA GLN A 150 -11.27 -13.90 -4.13
C GLN A 150 -11.34 -14.02 -2.60
N LEU A 151 -12.49 -14.42 -2.08
CA LEU A 151 -12.66 -14.79 -0.68
C LEU A 151 -13.34 -16.17 -0.61
N PRO A 152 -12.64 -17.21 -0.13
CA PRO A 152 -13.23 -18.54 0.03
C PRO A 152 -14.47 -18.52 0.93
N GLY A 153 -15.51 -19.29 0.58
CA GLY A 153 -16.80 -19.24 1.26
C GLY A 153 -16.74 -19.57 2.76
N HIS A 154 -15.80 -20.45 3.15
CA HIS A 154 -15.55 -20.78 4.55
C HIS A 154 -14.88 -19.64 5.36
N LYS A 155 -14.59 -18.49 4.73
CA LYS A 155 -14.21 -17.23 5.39
C LYS A 155 -15.33 -16.17 5.34
N VAL A 156 -16.47 -16.49 4.74
CA VAL A 156 -17.63 -15.60 4.64
C VAL A 156 -18.58 -15.95 5.79
N ASP A 157 -18.22 -15.51 7.00
CA ASP A 157 -19.10 -15.63 8.16
C ASP A 157 -20.28 -14.64 8.08
N ALA A 158 -21.19 -14.68 9.06
CA ALA A 158 -22.36 -13.81 9.08
C ALA A 158 -22.02 -12.31 9.11
N THR A 159 -20.92 -11.93 9.76
CA THR A 159 -20.47 -10.53 9.84
C THR A 159 -19.91 -10.07 8.49
N ILE A 160 -19.04 -10.87 7.87
CA ILE A 160 -18.51 -10.61 6.53
C ILE A 160 -19.65 -10.53 5.52
N ALA A 161 -20.58 -11.48 5.55
CA ALA A 161 -21.75 -11.50 4.67
C ALA A 161 -22.60 -10.23 4.83
N LYS A 162 -22.83 -9.78 6.07
CA LYS A 162 -23.56 -8.54 6.35
C LYS A 162 -22.86 -7.32 5.77
N VAL A 163 -21.55 -7.16 6.00
CA VAL A 163 -20.76 -6.02 5.48
C VAL A 163 -20.75 -6.00 3.96
N ARG A 164 -20.72 -7.17 3.32
CA ARG A 164 -20.62 -7.29 1.87
C ARG A 164 -21.98 -7.38 1.17
N HIS A 165 -23.08 -7.38 1.91
CA HIS A 165 -24.43 -7.66 1.40
C HIS A 165 -24.48 -8.97 0.59
N SER A 166 -23.80 -10.00 1.09
CA SER A 166 -23.67 -11.31 0.43
C SER A 166 -24.28 -12.43 1.28
N THR A 167 -24.26 -13.66 0.76
CA THR A 167 -24.76 -14.84 1.47
C THR A 167 -23.66 -15.47 2.33
N PRO A 168 -23.91 -15.78 3.63
CA PRO A 168 -22.96 -16.51 4.47
C PRO A 168 -22.55 -17.85 3.87
N GLY A 169 -21.28 -18.22 3.99
CA GLY A 169 -20.72 -19.48 3.52
C GLY A 169 -20.47 -19.57 2.00
N VAL A 170 -20.97 -18.63 1.21
CA VAL A 170 -20.80 -18.62 -0.25
C VAL A 170 -19.50 -17.95 -0.63
N GLY A 171 -18.70 -18.59 -1.49
CA GLY A 171 -17.45 -18.02 -1.99
C GLY A 171 -17.69 -16.75 -2.82
N LEU A 172 -16.88 -15.72 -2.59
CA LEU A 172 -16.97 -14.45 -3.31
C LEU A 172 -15.80 -14.35 -4.29
N ILE A 173 -16.10 -14.60 -5.56
CA ILE A 173 -15.19 -14.33 -6.68
C ILE A 173 -15.73 -13.08 -7.36
N SER A 174 -14.97 -12.00 -7.30
CA SER A 174 -15.38 -10.75 -7.93
C SER A 174 -15.21 -10.85 -9.44
N PRO A 175 -16.05 -10.18 -10.25
CA PRO A 175 -15.80 -10.03 -11.67
C PRO A 175 -14.38 -9.49 -11.90
N PRO A 176 -13.64 -9.95 -12.92
CA PRO A 176 -12.36 -9.36 -13.26
C PRO A 176 -12.46 -7.85 -13.59
N PRO A 177 -13.38 -7.39 -14.48
CA PRO A 177 -13.52 -5.97 -14.75
C PRO A 177 -14.46 -5.27 -13.75
N HIS A 178 -14.28 -3.96 -13.62
CA HIS A 178 -15.36 -3.09 -13.18
C HIS A 178 -16.40 -3.01 -14.29
N HIS A 179 -17.66 -3.34 -14.00
CA HIS A 179 -18.73 -3.35 -15.02
C HIS A 179 -19.18 -1.97 -15.49
N ASP A 180 -18.68 -0.92 -14.85
CA ASP A 180 -18.85 0.50 -15.15
C ASP A 180 -17.54 1.16 -15.60
N ILE A 181 -16.52 0.37 -15.99
CA ILE A 181 -15.26 0.87 -16.57
C ILE A 181 -14.86 -0.04 -17.74
N TYR A 182 -15.24 0.32 -18.97
CA TYR A 182 -14.81 -0.39 -20.19
C TYR A 182 -13.88 0.44 -21.08
N SER A 183 -13.67 1.71 -20.72
CA SER A 183 -12.86 2.67 -21.45
C SER A 183 -12.33 3.73 -20.47
N ILE A 184 -11.48 4.64 -20.97
CA ILE A 184 -10.90 5.69 -20.13
C ILE A 184 -11.94 6.76 -19.74
N GLU A 185 -12.92 7.00 -20.61
CA GLU A 185 -14.05 7.88 -20.37
C GLU A 185 -15.01 7.32 -19.31
N ASP A 186 -15.18 6.00 -19.25
CA ASP A 186 -15.94 5.36 -18.17
C ASP A 186 -15.21 5.50 -16.82
N LEU A 187 -13.88 5.37 -16.80
CA LEU A 187 -13.10 5.64 -15.59
C LEU A 187 -13.27 7.10 -15.16
N ALA A 188 -13.25 8.05 -16.11
CA ALA A 188 -13.49 9.46 -15.83
C ALA A 188 -14.89 9.68 -15.22
N GLN A 189 -15.91 8.97 -15.71
CA GLN A 189 -17.26 9.02 -15.15
C GLN A 189 -17.29 8.49 -13.72
N LEU A 190 -16.64 7.36 -13.42
CA LEU A 190 -16.58 6.86 -12.04
C LEU A 190 -15.83 7.83 -11.11
N ILE A 191 -14.73 8.43 -11.56
CA ILE A 191 -14.01 9.47 -10.80
C ILE A 191 -14.95 10.65 -10.52
N TYR A 192 -15.72 11.08 -11.51
CA TYR A 192 -16.72 12.13 -11.35
C TYR A 192 -17.78 11.74 -10.31
N ASP A 193 -18.35 10.54 -10.39
CA ASP A 193 -19.39 10.06 -9.46
C ASP A 193 -18.88 10.01 -8.02
N LEU A 194 -17.66 9.49 -7.81
CA LEU A 194 -17.03 9.44 -6.48
C LEU A 194 -16.83 10.84 -5.90
N LYS A 195 -16.34 11.79 -6.69
CA LYS A 195 -16.18 13.20 -6.26
C LYS A 195 -17.51 13.90 -5.97
N ASN A 196 -18.61 13.47 -6.59
CA ASN A 196 -19.94 13.99 -6.26
C ASN A 196 -20.47 13.41 -4.94
N VAL A 197 -20.15 12.15 -4.62
CA VAL A 197 -20.55 11.53 -3.34
C VAL A 197 -19.75 12.11 -2.17
N ASN A 198 -18.43 12.29 -2.34
CA ASN A 198 -17.57 12.89 -1.32
C ASN A 198 -16.61 13.93 -1.95
N PRO A 199 -17.02 15.20 -2.02
CA PRO A 199 -16.22 16.27 -2.64
C PRO A 199 -14.91 16.60 -1.91
N ALA A 200 -14.78 16.19 -0.65
CA ALA A 200 -13.60 16.47 0.17
C ALA A 200 -12.51 15.40 0.06
N ALA A 201 -12.81 14.24 -0.53
CA ALA A 201 -11.88 13.13 -0.63
C ALA A 201 -11.18 13.08 -2.00
N ASP A 202 -9.90 12.68 -1.96
CA ASP A 202 -9.12 12.43 -3.17
C ASP A 202 -9.58 11.12 -3.84
N VAL A 203 -9.43 11.04 -5.16
CA VAL A 203 -9.64 9.79 -5.92
C VAL A 203 -8.31 9.22 -6.38
N SER A 204 -8.03 8.00 -5.90
CA SER A 204 -6.84 7.22 -6.21
C SER A 204 -7.17 6.11 -7.22
N VAL A 205 -6.33 5.90 -8.23
CA VAL A 205 -6.47 4.77 -9.16
C VAL A 205 -5.30 3.81 -8.98
N LYS A 206 -5.60 2.57 -8.60
CA LYS A 206 -4.60 1.52 -8.39
C LYS A 206 -4.43 0.67 -9.65
N LEU A 207 -3.26 0.81 -10.26
CA LEU A 207 -2.80 0.07 -11.43
C LEU A 207 -1.72 -0.94 -11.03
N VAL A 208 -1.41 -1.86 -11.94
CA VAL A 208 -0.28 -2.77 -11.80
C VAL A 208 0.78 -2.40 -12.82
N SER A 209 2.04 -2.51 -12.41
CA SER A 209 3.19 -2.37 -13.29
C SER A 209 3.14 -3.39 -14.41
N GLU A 210 3.09 -2.89 -15.63
CA GLU A 210 3.29 -3.61 -16.89
C GLU A 210 3.73 -2.62 -17.97
N VAL A 211 4.30 -3.14 -19.06
CA VAL A 211 4.70 -2.29 -20.19
C VAL A 211 3.47 -1.56 -20.74
N GLY A 212 3.55 -0.23 -20.83
CA GLY A 212 2.45 0.62 -21.30
C GLY A 212 1.62 1.26 -20.17
N VAL A 213 1.89 0.92 -18.91
CA VAL A 213 1.19 1.51 -17.75
C VAL A 213 1.33 3.03 -17.70
N GLY A 214 2.44 3.60 -18.20
CA GLY A 214 2.64 5.05 -18.24
C GLY A 214 1.64 5.75 -19.16
N THR A 215 1.28 5.12 -20.28
CA THR A 215 0.25 5.65 -21.20
C THR A 215 -1.12 5.63 -20.54
N VAL A 216 -1.45 4.55 -19.83
CA VAL A 216 -2.69 4.44 -19.05
C VAL A 216 -2.72 5.50 -17.96
N ALA A 217 -1.62 5.69 -17.22
CA ALA A 217 -1.51 6.70 -16.16
C ALA A 217 -1.71 8.13 -16.69
N ALA A 218 -1.25 8.44 -17.90
CA ALA A 218 -1.53 9.74 -18.54
C ALA A 218 -3.04 9.92 -18.82
N GLY A 219 -3.74 8.87 -19.25
CA GLY A 219 -5.19 8.85 -19.35
C GLY A 219 -5.88 9.09 -18.01
N VAL A 220 -5.43 8.38 -16.97
CA VAL A 220 -5.94 8.50 -15.59
C VAL A 220 -5.79 9.93 -15.05
N ALA A 221 -4.64 10.57 -15.28
CA ALA A 221 -4.42 11.96 -14.89
C ALA A 221 -5.34 12.93 -15.65
N LYS A 222 -5.61 12.68 -16.94
CA LYS A 222 -6.59 13.47 -17.73
C LYS A 222 -8.03 13.23 -17.27
N ALA A 223 -8.33 12.05 -16.75
CA ALA A 223 -9.60 11.68 -16.14
C ALA A 223 -9.82 12.31 -14.74
N ARG A 224 -8.89 13.16 -14.28
CA ARG A 224 -8.95 13.92 -13.02
C ARG A 224 -8.86 13.06 -11.75
N ALA A 225 -8.17 11.94 -11.81
CA ALA A 225 -7.68 11.31 -10.58
C ALA A 225 -6.68 12.26 -9.88
N ASP A 226 -6.65 12.24 -8.56
CA ASP A 226 -5.73 13.05 -7.74
C ASP A 226 -4.47 12.26 -7.40
N HIS A 227 -4.56 10.93 -7.48
CA HIS A 227 -3.54 10.02 -7.03
C HIS A 227 -3.49 8.74 -7.90
N ILE A 228 -2.30 8.21 -8.16
CA ILE A 228 -2.10 6.95 -8.91
C ILE A 228 -1.19 6.03 -8.08
N THR A 229 -1.63 4.79 -7.84
CA THR A 229 -0.78 3.75 -7.24
C THR A 229 -0.28 2.81 -8.34
N ILE A 230 1.03 2.61 -8.44
CA ILE A 230 1.65 1.58 -9.28
C ILE A 230 2.08 0.41 -8.39
N SER A 231 1.44 -0.74 -8.56
CA SER A 231 1.75 -1.96 -7.82
C SER A 231 2.69 -2.89 -8.57
N GLY A 232 3.74 -3.36 -7.90
CA GLY A 232 4.60 -4.43 -8.41
C GLY A 232 3.97 -5.82 -8.31
N TYR A 233 4.44 -6.74 -9.16
CA TYR A 233 4.03 -8.16 -9.13
C TYR A 233 4.28 -8.86 -7.78
N ASP A 234 5.22 -8.34 -6.98
CA ASP A 234 5.60 -8.86 -5.67
C ASP A 234 4.64 -8.46 -4.53
N GLY A 235 3.48 -7.89 -4.87
CA GLY A 235 2.37 -7.65 -3.96
C GLY A 235 1.81 -8.93 -3.32
N GLY A 236 1.35 -8.81 -2.06
CA GLY A 236 0.72 -9.92 -1.34
C GLY A 236 -0.73 -10.21 -1.77
N THR A 237 -1.24 -11.38 -1.41
CA THR A 237 -2.66 -11.73 -1.54
C THR A 237 -3.10 -12.74 -0.49
N GLY A 238 -4.37 -12.66 -0.07
CA GLY A 238 -4.98 -13.66 0.79
C GLY A 238 -5.37 -14.95 0.04
N ALA A 239 -5.76 -14.82 -1.23
CA ALA A 239 -6.18 -15.92 -2.11
C ALA A 239 -6.01 -15.52 -3.60
N SER A 240 -5.31 -16.36 -4.36
CA SER A 240 -5.06 -16.17 -5.78
C SER A 240 -4.61 -17.49 -6.42
N PRO A 241 -4.86 -17.70 -7.72
CA PRO A 241 -4.19 -18.77 -8.46
C PRO A 241 -2.68 -18.62 -8.38
N LEU A 242 -1.98 -19.76 -8.31
CA LEU A 242 -0.52 -19.79 -8.25
C LEU A 242 0.11 -19.28 -9.55
N THR A 243 -0.56 -19.54 -10.68
CA THR A 243 -0.13 -19.07 -12.00
C THR A 243 -0.01 -17.55 -12.04
N SER A 244 -1.04 -16.84 -11.61
CA SER A 244 -1.07 -15.37 -11.59
C SER A 244 -0.02 -14.80 -10.63
N LEU A 245 0.14 -15.41 -9.46
CA LEU A 245 1.17 -15.04 -8.48
C LEU A 245 2.61 -15.19 -8.99
N LYS A 246 2.85 -16.05 -9.99
CA LYS A 246 4.18 -16.37 -10.49
C LYS A 246 4.46 -15.79 -11.87
N HIS A 247 3.42 -15.47 -12.63
CA HIS A 247 3.55 -15.21 -14.07
C HIS A 247 2.81 -13.96 -14.55
N ALA A 248 2.16 -13.19 -13.68
CA ALA A 248 1.46 -11.98 -14.07
C ALA A 248 1.98 -10.74 -13.32
N GLY A 249 2.04 -9.61 -14.04
CA GLY A 249 2.59 -8.34 -13.55
C GLY A 249 4.10 -8.20 -13.78
N SER A 250 4.59 -6.96 -13.66
CA SER A 250 5.99 -6.59 -13.80
C SER A 250 6.55 -5.97 -12.51
N PRO A 251 7.88 -5.85 -12.35
CA PRO A 251 8.49 -5.16 -11.21
C PRO A 251 8.02 -3.71 -11.13
N TRP A 252 7.77 -3.19 -9.92
CA TRP A 252 7.29 -1.82 -9.77
C TRP A 252 8.33 -0.79 -10.21
N GLU A 253 9.63 -1.12 -10.14
CA GLU A 253 10.71 -0.23 -10.56
C GLU A 253 10.54 0.21 -12.02
N MET A 254 10.07 -0.70 -12.89
CA MET A 254 9.84 -0.41 -14.30
C MET A 254 8.58 0.43 -14.50
N GLY A 255 7.44 -0.02 -13.96
CA GLY A 255 6.16 0.67 -14.15
C GLY A 255 6.11 2.04 -13.49
N LEU A 256 6.77 2.21 -12.33
CA LEU A 256 6.89 3.50 -11.65
C LEU A 256 7.71 4.48 -12.49
N ALA A 257 8.89 4.06 -12.97
CA ALA A 257 9.74 4.89 -13.81
C ALA A 257 9.03 5.26 -15.14
N GLU A 258 8.40 4.30 -15.81
CA GLU A 258 7.63 4.54 -17.03
C GLU A 258 6.49 5.54 -16.79
N THR A 259 5.76 5.38 -15.69
CA THR A 259 4.67 6.28 -15.29
C THR A 259 5.18 7.69 -15.03
N HIS A 260 6.24 7.83 -14.22
CA HIS A 260 6.85 9.12 -13.92
C HIS A 260 7.29 9.83 -15.20
N GLN A 261 8.07 9.15 -16.04
CA GLN A 261 8.57 9.70 -17.31
C GLN A 261 7.43 10.13 -18.23
N THR A 262 6.41 9.26 -18.41
CA THR A 262 5.28 9.56 -19.30
C THR A 262 4.49 10.76 -18.83
N LEU A 263 4.23 10.86 -17.52
CA LEU A 263 3.51 12.00 -16.95
C LEU A 263 4.31 13.30 -17.05
N VAL A 264 5.63 13.26 -16.89
CA VAL A 264 6.50 14.44 -17.09
C VAL A 264 6.49 14.87 -18.55
N LEU A 265 6.70 13.94 -19.48
CA LEU A 265 6.71 14.22 -20.93
C LEU A 265 5.39 14.85 -21.42
N ASN A 266 4.27 14.53 -20.78
CA ASN A 266 2.96 15.06 -21.13
C ASN A 266 2.54 16.31 -20.31
N GLY A 267 3.39 16.82 -19.41
CA GLY A 267 3.04 17.95 -18.53
C GLY A 267 1.89 17.65 -17.56
N LEU A 268 1.75 16.38 -17.16
CA LEU A 268 0.68 15.88 -16.28
C LEU A 268 1.18 15.53 -14.88
N ARG A 269 2.49 15.38 -14.67
CA ARG A 269 3.05 14.91 -13.39
C ARG A 269 2.66 15.76 -12.17
N SER A 270 2.53 17.07 -12.34
CA SER A 270 2.13 18.00 -11.27
C SER A 270 0.66 17.89 -10.86
N ARG A 271 -0.16 17.14 -11.61
CA ARG A 271 -1.61 17.00 -11.35
C ARG A 271 -1.94 15.84 -10.41
N VAL A 272 -0.99 14.92 -10.21
CA VAL A 272 -1.23 13.66 -9.49
C VAL A 272 -0.08 13.33 -8.55
N ALA A 273 -0.42 12.84 -7.37
CA ALA A 273 0.53 12.14 -6.51
C ALA A 273 0.75 10.71 -7.03
N LEU A 274 2.01 10.26 -7.05
CA LEU A 274 2.37 8.89 -7.41
C LEU A 274 2.72 8.09 -6.16
N GLN A 275 2.04 6.96 -5.97
CA GLN A 275 2.38 5.98 -4.95
C GLN A 275 2.95 4.73 -5.57
N VAL A 276 3.90 4.10 -4.89
CA VAL A 276 4.35 2.75 -5.21
C VAL A 276 4.06 1.77 -4.08
N ASP A 277 3.65 0.55 -4.44
CA ASP A 277 3.65 -0.59 -3.53
C ASP A 277 4.15 -1.87 -4.24
N GLY A 278 4.44 -2.91 -3.46
CA GLY A 278 5.02 -4.16 -3.98
C GLY A 278 6.32 -4.51 -3.26
N GLY A 279 6.24 -5.33 -2.21
CA GLY A 279 7.42 -5.84 -1.53
C GLY A 279 8.31 -4.82 -0.80
N LEU A 280 7.87 -3.57 -0.61
CA LEU A 280 8.57 -2.55 0.18
C LEU A 280 8.69 -3.01 1.64
N ARG A 281 9.91 -2.98 2.17
CA ARG A 281 10.27 -3.51 3.50
C ARG A 281 11.25 -2.62 4.27
N THR A 282 12.11 -1.88 3.58
CA THR A 282 13.19 -1.09 4.18
C THR A 282 13.11 0.39 3.80
N GLY A 283 13.82 1.26 4.52
CA GLY A 283 14.00 2.67 4.15
C GLY A 283 14.75 2.82 2.83
N ARG A 284 15.63 1.87 2.48
CA ARG A 284 16.28 1.82 1.17
C ARG A 284 15.26 1.62 0.03
N ASP A 285 14.27 0.74 0.20
CA ASP A 285 13.19 0.56 -0.78
C ASP A 285 12.42 1.89 -1.00
N VAL A 286 12.16 2.64 0.08
CA VAL A 286 11.49 3.95 0.02
C VAL A 286 12.32 4.96 -0.76
N VAL A 287 13.61 5.08 -0.45
CA VAL A 287 14.50 6.03 -1.15
C VAL A 287 14.60 5.69 -2.63
N ILE A 288 14.69 4.41 -3.02
CA ILE A 288 14.67 4.02 -4.43
C ILE A 288 13.33 4.36 -5.09
N GLY A 289 12.21 4.10 -4.42
CA GLY A 289 10.90 4.50 -4.92
C GLY A 289 10.81 6.01 -5.14
N ALA A 290 11.34 6.82 -4.22
CA ALA A 290 11.40 8.28 -4.36
C ALA A 290 12.24 8.68 -5.59
N LEU A 291 13.46 8.15 -5.71
CA LEU A 291 14.36 8.42 -6.83
C LEU A 291 13.76 8.02 -8.20
N LEU A 292 12.94 6.98 -8.23
CA LEU A 292 12.19 6.56 -9.43
C LEU A 292 10.88 7.34 -9.65
N GLY A 293 10.52 8.24 -8.72
CA GLY A 293 9.48 9.24 -8.93
C GLY A 293 8.22 9.13 -8.07
N ALA A 294 8.20 8.27 -7.04
CA ALA A 294 7.07 8.15 -6.11
C ALA A 294 7.08 9.25 -5.02
N ASP A 295 5.89 9.76 -4.72
CA ASP A 295 5.60 10.71 -3.64
C ASP A 295 5.16 9.99 -2.35
N GLU A 296 4.46 8.86 -2.48
CA GLU A 296 3.92 8.05 -1.37
C GLU A 296 4.30 6.55 -1.49
N PHE A 297 4.24 5.82 -0.38
CA PHE A 297 4.74 4.45 -0.28
C PHE A 297 3.74 3.52 0.44
N GLY A 298 3.32 2.45 -0.24
CA GLY A 298 2.39 1.46 0.29
C GLY A 298 3.09 0.21 0.82
N PHE A 299 2.70 -0.21 2.02
CA PHE A 299 3.24 -1.39 2.70
C PHE A 299 2.12 -2.36 3.08
N SER A 300 2.20 -3.61 2.66
CA SER A 300 1.17 -4.62 3.00
C SER A 300 1.73 -5.71 3.90
N THR A 301 2.61 -6.55 3.35
CA THR A 301 3.12 -7.74 4.04
C THR A 301 3.96 -7.39 5.27
N ALA A 302 4.82 -6.38 5.18
CA ALA A 302 5.71 -5.99 6.27
C ALA A 302 4.96 -5.53 7.54
N PRO A 303 3.98 -4.60 7.48
CA PRO A 303 3.19 -4.24 8.66
C PRO A 303 2.31 -5.40 9.16
N LEU A 304 1.86 -6.32 8.30
CA LEU A 304 1.22 -7.56 8.77
C LEU A 304 2.18 -8.47 9.56
N ILE A 305 3.44 -8.58 9.14
CA ILE A 305 4.48 -9.31 9.89
C ILE A 305 4.74 -8.61 11.22
N ALA A 306 4.83 -7.27 11.23
CA ALA A 306 4.95 -6.49 12.47
C ALA A 306 3.76 -6.78 13.42
N ALA A 307 2.55 -6.89 12.88
CA ALA A 307 1.35 -7.28 13.63
C ALA A 307 1.31 -8.78 14.03
N GLY A 308 2.21 -9.62 13.51
CA GLY A 308 2.39 -11.01 13.94
C GLY A 308 2.23 -12.08 12.88
N CYS A 309 2.10 -11.74 11.60
CA CYS A 309 2.16 -12.72 10.51
C CYS A 309 3.51 -13.44 10.52
N ILE A 310 3.48 -14.77 10.46
CA ILE A 310 4.68 -15.64 10.44
C ILE A 310 4.96 -16.23 9.04
N MET A 311 4.37 -15.67 7.99
CA MET A 311 4.58 -16.09 6.60
C MET A 311 4.28 -17.57 6.31
N MET A 312 3.30 -18.17 6.99
CA MET A 312 2.87 -19.57 6.77
C MET A 312 2.21 -19.82 5.41
N ARG A 313 1.73 -18.76 4.73
CA ARG A 313 1.10 -18.82 3.39
C ARG A 313 -0.17 -19.70 3.30
N LYS A 314 -0.87 -19.88 4.42
CA LYS A 314 -2.19 -20.56 4.50
C LYS A 314 -3.38 -19.60 4.62
N CYS A 315 -3.22 -18.37 4.15
CA CYS A 315 -4.21 -17.29 4.33
C CYS A 315 -5.60 -17.63 3.76
N HIS A 316 -5.62 -18.39 2.66
CA HIS A 316 -6.84 -18.83 1.96
C HIS A 316 -7.55 -20.00 2.64
N LEU A 317 -6.89 -20.72 3.55
CA LEU A 317 -7.44 -21.92 4.20
C LEU A 317 -8.18 -21.62 5.51
N ASN A 318 -8.25 -20.36 5.92
CA ASN A 318 -8.83 -19.93 7.20
C ASN A 318 -8.14 -20.51 8.46
N THR A 319 -6.96 -21.10 8.32
CA THR A 319 -6.24 -21.80 9.40
C THR A 319 -5.03 -21.02 9.91
N CYS A 320 -5.09 -19.68 9.86
CA CYS A 320 -3.98 -18.84 10.31
C CYS A 320 -3.70 -19.05 11.82
N PRO A 321 -2.51 -19.55 12.21
CA PRO A 321 -2.25 -19.97 13.58
C PRO A 321 -2.12 -18.79 14.57
N VAL A 322 -1.96 -17.58 14.03
CA VAL A 322 -1.68 -16.33 14.77
C VAL A 322 -2.84 -15.32 14.66
N GLY A 323 -4.01 -15.74 14.18
CA GLY A 323 -5.20 -14.89 14.15
C GLY A 323 -5.17 -13.72 13.17
N VAL A 324 -4.24 -13.69 12.21
CA VAL A 324 -4.13 -12.61 11.21
C VAL A 324 -5.06 -12.81 10.02
N ALA A 325 -4.94 -13.93 9.31
CA ALA A 325 -5.66 -14.19 8.05
C ALA A 325 -6.73 -15.29 8.22
N THR A 326 -7.63 -15.11 9.18
CA THR A 326 -8.68 -16.07 9.54
C THR A 326 -9.92 -15.38 10.11
N GLN A 327 -11.09 -15.94 9.82
CA GLN A 327 -12.37 -15.61 10.44
C GLN A 327 -12.80 -16.63 11.50
N ASP A 328 -12.02 -17.70 11.72
CA ASP A 328 -12.29 -18.67 12.79
C ASP A 328 -12.18 -17.98 14.17
N PRO A 329 -13.26 -17.98 14.99
CA PRO A 329 -13.25 -17.29 16.28
C PRO A 329 -12.22 -17.81 17.29
N VAL A 330 -11.86 -19.10 17.22
CA VAL A 330 -10.85 -19.71 18.11
C VAL A 330 -9.45 -19.26 17.69
N LEU A 331 -9.18 -19.22 16.39
CA LEU A 331 -7.89 -18.78 15.87
C LEU A 331 -7.70 -17.26 15.98
N ARG A 332 -8.76 -16.46 15.83
CA ARG A 332 -8.72 -15.00 16.02
C ARG A 332 -8.27 -14.60 17.43
N LYS A 333 -8.68 -15.36 18.47
CA LYS A 333 -8.21 -15.15 19.87
C LYS A 333 -6.69 -15.28 20.04
N ARG A 334 -5.99 -15.88 19.07
CA ARG A 334 -4.53 -16.01 19.07
C ARG A 334 -3.82 -14.77 18.52
N PHE A 335 -4.55 -13.79 17.99
CA PHE A 335 -3.96 -12.53 17.55
C PHE A 335 -3.37 -11.78 18.75
N LYS A 336 -2.09 -11.42 18.64
CA LYS A 336 -1.31 -10.68 19.65
C LYS A 336 -0.64 -9.43 19.07
N GLY A 337 -1.03 -9.04 17.85
CA GLY A 337 -0.59 -7.79 17.25
C GLY A 337 -1.15 -6.60 18.02
N THR A 338 -0.40 -5.51 18.06
CA THR A 338 -0.83 -4.26 18.68
C THR A 338 -0.47 -3.11 17.74
N PRO A 339 -1.17 -1.96 17.83
CA PRO A 339 -0.84 -0.80 17.01
C PRO A 339 0.63 -0.38 17.17
N GLU A 340 1.18 -0.46 18.38
CA GLU A 340 2.55 -0.05 18.71
C GLU A 340 3.60 -0.85 17.91
N HIS A 341 3.35 -2.15 17.64
CA HIS A 341 4.25 -2.94 16.80
C HIS A 341 4.32 -2.40 15.37
N VAL A 342 3.20 -1.94 14.82
CA VAL A 342 3.10 -1.38 13.46
C VAL A 342 3.66 0.04 13.43
N ILE A 343 3.37 0.84 14.46
CA ILE A 343 3.94 2.18 14.65
C ILE A 343 5.47 2.10 14.68
N ASN A 344 6.02 1.23 15.53
CA ASN A 344 7.48 1.04 15.62
C ASN A 344 8.08 0.65 14.27
N PHE A 345 7.42 -0.23 13.50
CA PHE A 345 7.89 -0.59 12.16
C PHE A 345 8.03 0.64 11.25
N PHE A 346 6.98 1.46 11.15
CA PHE A 346 6.99 2.63 10.27
C PHE A 346 7.98 3.71 10.72
N PHE A 347 8.11 3.94 12.02
CA PHE A 347 9.13 4.86 12.54
C PHE A 347 10.55 4.36 12.28
N TYR A 348 10.81 3.06 12.36
CA TYR A 348 12.14 2.53 12.00
C TYR A 348 12.43 2.67 10.51
N VAL A 349 11.46 2.37 9.63
CA VAL A 349 11.61 2.62 8.19
C VAL A 349 11.88 4.11 7.93
N ALA A 350 11.15 5.01 8.58
CA ALA A 350 11.33 6.45 8.44
C ALA A 350 12.70 6.93 8.96
N GLU A 351 13.18 6.43 10.09
CA GLU A 351 14.52 6.76 10.60
C GLU A 351 15.64 6.25 9.67
N GLU A 352 15.45 5.09 9.04
CA GLU A 352 16.37 4.61 8.01
C GLU A 352 16.37 5.52 6.77
N VAL A 353 15.20 6.01 6.34
CA VAL A 353 15.11 7.03 5.29
C VAL A 353 15.86 8.30 5.69
N ARG A 354 15.71 8.78 6.94
CA ARG A 354 16.43 9.97 7.42
C ARG A 354 17.94 9.78 7.37
N ALA A 355 18.42 8.63 7.83
CA ALA A 355 19.84 8.29 7.79
C ALA A 355 20.37 8.28 6.35
N LEU A 356 19.63 7.71 5.41
CA LEU A 356 20.00 7.71 3.99
C LEU A 356 20.02 9.13 3.40
N LEU A 357 19.01 9.94 3.67
CA LEU A 357 18.97 11.35 3.23
C LEU A 357 20.18 12.13 3.77
N ALA A 358 20.52 11.95 5.04
CA ALA A 358 21.68 12.58 5.66
C ALA A 358 22.99 12.21 4.95
N GLU A 359 23.18 10.92 4.66
CA GLU A 359 24.35 10.38 3.95
C GLU A 359 24.41 10.82 2.48
N MET A 360 23.27 11.05 1.85
CA MET A 360 23.15 11.60 0.50
C MET A 360 23.32 13.14 0.47
N GLY A 361 23.23 13.82 1.62
CA GLY A 361 23.35 15.27 1.72
C GLY A 361 22.06 16.03 1.39
N TYR A 362 20.90 15.45 1.73
CA TYR A 362 19.57 16.04 1.56
C TYR A 362 18.82 16.10 2.89
N THR A 363 18.00 17.14 3.06
CA THR A 363 17.23 17.36 4.29
C THR A 363 15.77 16.96 4.14
N HIS A 364 15.25 16.84 2.92
CA HIS A 364 13.86 16.50 2.66
C HIS A 364 13.73 15.45 1.56
N LEU A 365 12.75 14.56 1.69
CA LEU A 365 12.48 13.53 0.69
C LEU A 365 12.12 14.14 -0.67
N ASP A 366 11.40 15.26 -0.69
CA ASP A 366 11.00 15.95 -1.93
C ASP A 366 12.18 16.39 -2.81
N GLN A 367 13.37 16.58 -2.21
CA GLN A 367 14.55 17.03 -2.95
C GLN A 367 15.12 15.95 -3.87
N ILE A 368 14.74 14.68 -3.65
CA ILE A 368 15.28 13.55 -4.42
C ILE A 368 14.22 12.88 -5.30
N ILE A 369 12.95 13.30 -5.24
CA ILE A 369 11.88 12.63 -5.99
C ILE A 369 12.12 12.77 -7.49
N GLY A 370 12.27 11.62 -8.18
CA GLY A 370 12.53 11.55 -9.62
C GLY A 370 13.99 11.81 -10.03
N ASP A 371 14.90 12.06 -9.09
CA ASP A 371 16.32 12.32 -9.40
C ASP A 371 17.09 11.00 -9.64
N THR A 372 16.83 10.37 -10.78
CA THR A 372 17.42 9.08 -11.13
C THR A 372 18.94 9.11 -11.32
N GLU A 373 19.57 10.30 -11.44
CA GLU A 373 21.03 10.43 -11.55
C GLU A 373 21.76 10.05 -10.26
N LEU A 374 21.02 9.96 -9.15
CA LEU A 374 21.49 9.48 -7.85
C LEU A 374 21.49 7.93 -7.76
N LEU A 375 21.07 7.23 -8.82
CA LEU A 375 21.12 5.77 -8.91
C LEU A 375 22.21 5.33 -9.89
N GLU A 376 23.09 4.45 -9.43
CA GLU A 376 24.09 3.77 -10.24
C GLU A 376 23.81 2.28 -10.32
N LYS A 377 24.26 1.63 -11.39
CA LYS A 377 24.29 0.17 -11.44
C LYS A 377 25.42 -0.33 -10.54
N ARG A 378 25.09 -1.23 -9.61
CA ARG A 378 26.06 -1.91 -8.76
C ARG A 378 27.01 -2.72 -9.63
N ALA A 379 28.31 -2.64 -9.34
CA ALA A 379 29.29 -3.54 -9.95
C ALA A 379 28.93 -4.99 -9.56
N LEU A 380 28.80 -5.86 -10.57
CA LEU A 380 28.40 -7.27 -10.41
C LEU A 380 29.56 -8.13 -9.90
#